data_AF-A0A2R4WDJ9-F1
#
_entry.id   AF-A0A2R4WDJ9-F1
#
_cell.length_a   1.000
_cell.length_b   1.000
_cell.length_c   1.000
_cell.angle_alpha   90.00
_cell.angle_beta   90.00
_cell.angle_gamma   90.00
#
_symmetry.space_group_name_H-M   'P 1'
#
loop_
_entity.id
_entity.type
_entity.pdbx_description
1 polymer ?
#
loop_
_entity_poly.entity_id
_entity_poly.type
_entity_poly.pdbx_seq_one_letter_code
_entity_poly.pdbx_strand_id
1 'polypeptide(L)'
;MPDERTFVLVTDRPDRSAAISAALRGLGICDVVGPDETWRDRRALAGVVSDLTLSRPEADHCLRALQRRFADRHLPLICLLRKATQETLQGNRVNAGGDKDRKL
;
A
#
# COMPACT_ATOMS: atom_id res chain seq x y z
N MET A 1 -5.09 14.89 22.70
CA MET A 1 -3.93 14.50 21.87
C MET A 1 -4.49 14.19 20.49
N PRO A 2 -3.99 14.75 19.38
CA PRO A 2 -4.43 14.25 18.09
C PRO A 2 -4.00 12.78 18.04
N ASP A 3 -4.94 11.88 17.74
CA ASP A 3 -4.64 10.46 17.58
C ASP A 3 -3.45 10.33 16.63
N GLU A 4 -2.33 9.84 17.15
CA GLU A 4 -1.09 9.80 16.39
C GLU A 4 -1.27 8.84 15.22
N ARG A 5 -1.36 9.38 14.00
CA ARG A 5 -1.67 8.60 12.81
C ARG A 5 -0.41 7.90 12.32
N THR A 6 -0.42 6.57 12.31
CA THR A 6 0.69 5.79 11.76
C THR A 6 0.47 5.50 10.28
N PHE A 7 1.38 5.99 9.44
CA PHE A 7 1.45 5.69 8.03
C PHE A 7 2.63 4.75 7.73
N VAL A 8 2.48 3.92 6.72
CA VAL A 8 3.57 3.09 6.19
C VAL A 8 3.86 3.50 4.76
N LEU A 9 5.11 3.81 4.47
CA LEU A 9 5.63 4.00 3.13
C LEU A 9 6.40 2.74 2.72
N VAL A 10 5.87 2.03 1.74
CA VAL A 10 6.53 0.88 1.11
C VAL A 10 7.28 1.37 -0.11
N THR A 11 8.60 1.19 -0.16
CA THR A 11 9.44 1.66 -1.26
C THR A 11 10.62 0.74 -1.52
N ASP A 12 10.97 0.58 -2.79
CA ASP A 12 12.19 -0.09 -3.24
C ASP A 12 13.39 0.87 -3.36
N ARG A 13 13.16 2.17 -3.12
CA ARG A 13 14.10 3.28 -3.34
C ARG A 13 13.97 4.34 -2.24
N PRO A 14 14.39 4.05 -0.99
CA PRO A 14 14.19 4.95 0.16
C PRO A 14 14.76 6.36 -0.08
N ASP A 15 15.93 6.48 -0.72
CA ASP A 15 16.55 7.78 -1.03
C ASP A 15 15.67 8.65 -1.94
N ARG A 16 14.96 8.04 -2.90
CA ARG A 16 14.11 8.77 -3.85
C ARG A 16 12.73 9.07 -3.27
N SER A 17 12.26 8.28 -2.32
CA SER A 17 10.98 8.48 -1.64
C SER A 17 11.11 9.34 -0.39
N ALA A 18 12.28 9.94 -0.13
CA ALA A 18 12.53 10.79 1.04
C ALA A 18 11.52 11.93 1.17
N ALA A 19 11.17 12.62 0.08
CA ALA A 19 10.16 13.68 0.06
C ALA A 19 8.76 13.18 0.47
N ILE A 20 8.38 11.97 0.05
CA ILE A 20 7.10 11.34 0.43
C ILE A 20 7.11 11.04 1.93
N SER A 21 8.20 10.45 2.43
CA SER A 21 8.33 10.16 3.86
C SER A 21 8.30 11.43 4.71
N ALA A 22 8.92 12.52 4.26
CA ALA A 22 8.91 13.81 4.93
C ALA A 22 7.49 14.42 4.97
N ALA A 23 6.74 14.34 3.86
CA ALA A 23 5.36 14.80 3.81
C ALA A 23 4.45 14.01 4.77
N LEU A 24 4.59 12.66 4.80
CA LEU A 24 3.83 11.81 5.72
C LEU A 24 4.19 12.09 7.19
N ARG A 25 5.46 12.35 7.50
CA ARG A 25 5.90 12.75 8.84
C ARG A 25 5.29 14.07 9.31
N GLY A 26 4.92 14.96 8.38
CA GLY A 26 4.16 16.17 8.71
C GLY A 26 2.71 15.90 9.13
N LEU A 27 2.17 14.71 8.85
CA LEU A 27 0.79 14.31 9.17
C LEU A 27 0.69 13.32 10.34
N GLY A 28 1.79 12.64 10.69
CA GLY A 28 1.84 11.61 11.72
C GLY A 28 3.15 10.81 11.71
N ILE A 29 3.17 9.62 12.31
CA ILE A 29 4.33 8.72 12.26
C ILE A 29 4.44 8.13 10.85
N CYS A 30 5.65 8.06 10.29
CA CYS A 30 5.90 7.40 9.02
C CYS A 30 7.02 6.36 9.15
N ASP A 31 6.64 5.10 9.02
CA ASP A 31 7.57 3.98 8.87
C ASP A 31 7.88 3.76 7.39
N VAL A 32 9.16 3.69 7.05
CA VAL A 32 9.61 3.38 5.68
C VAL A 32 10.08 1.94 5.66
N VAL A 33 9.51 1.14 4.76
CA VAL A 33 9.77 -0.30 4.66
C VAL A 33 10.03 -0.73 3.22
N GLY A 34 10.73 -1.84 3.06
CA GLY A 34 10.95 -2.50 1.78
C GLY A 34 9.76 -3.37 1.35
N PRO A 35 9.79 -3.89 0.11
CA PRO A 35 8.76 -4.79 -0.42
C PRO A 35 8.69 -6.15 0.30
N ASP A 36 9.69 -6.49 1.11
CA ASP A 36 9.83 -7.69 1.92
C ASP A 36 9.12 -7.62 3.30
N GLU A 37 8.46 -6.50 3.60
CA GLU A 37 7.69 -6.33 4.84
C GLU A 37 6.62 -7.42 5.02
N THR A 38 6.52 -7.94 6.25
CA THR A 38 5.68 -9.09 6.62
C THR A 38 4.37 -8.70 7.29
N TRP A 39 4.20 -7.44 7.69
CA TRP A 39 2.95 -6.86 8.21
C TRP A 39 2.41 -7.49 9.50
N ARG A 40 3.19 -8.33 10.18
CA ARG A 40 2.75 -9.10 11.36
C ARG A 40 2.34 -8.20 12.53
N ASP A 41 3.07 -7.11 12.73
CA ASP A 41 2.92 -6.25 13.92
C ASP A 41 2.15 -4.94 13.64
N ARG A 42 1.67 -4.74 12.41
CA ARG A 42 1.05 -3.48 11.96
C ARG A 42 -0.47 -3.52 12.08
N ARG A 43 -0.98 -3.49 13.32
CA ARG A 43 -2.43 -3.65 13.62
C ARG A 43 -3.26 -2.39 13.46
N ALA A 44 -2.70 -1.22 13.79
CA ALA A 44 -3.38 0.08 13.73
C ALA A 44 -2.61 1.02 12.80
N LEU A 45 -3.08 1.10 11.55
CA LEU A 45 -2.54 2.01 10.55
C LEU A 45 -3.62 3.00 10.13
N ALA A 46 -3.22 4.25 9.90
CA ALA A 46 -4.06 5.26 9.26
C ALA A 46 -4.06 5.12 7.74
N GLY A 47 -3.01 4.53 7.16
CA GLY A 47 -2.93 4.25 5.73
C GLY A 47 -1.59 3.65 5.30
N VAL A 48 -1.57 3.13 4.08
CA VAL A 48 -0.35 2.65 3.42
C VAL A 48 -0.15 3.40 2.10
N VAL A 49 1.08 3.84 1.87
CA VAL A 49 1.53 4.44 0.62
C VAL A 49 2.59 3.54 0.01
N SER A 50 2.45 3.20 -1.27
CA SER A 50 3.40 2.34 -2.00
C SER A 50 4.03 3.11 -3.15
N ASP A 51 5.34 3.36 -3.11
CA ASP A 51 6.18 3.85 -4.21
C ASP A 51 7.11 2.73 -4.67
N LEU A 52 6.55 1.78 -5.42
CA LEU A 52 7.24 0.60 -5.89
C LEU A 52 7.42 0.61 -7.40
N THR A 53 8.54 0.09 -7.88
CA THR A 53 8.76 -0.12 -9.31
C THR A 53 8.15 -1.47 -9.72
N LEU A 54 6.88 -1.45 -10.16
CA LEU A 54 6.10 -2.65 -10.50
C LEU A 54 6.66 -3.51 -11.65
N SER A 55 7.71 -3.07 -12.35
CA SER A 55 8.43 -3.93 -13.29
C SER A 55 9.22 -5.06 -12.61
N ARG A 56 9.29 -5.07 -11.28
CA ARG A 56 9.96 -6.09 -10.47
C ARG A 56 8.94 -7.07 -9.88
N PRO A 57 9.14 -8.39 -9.97
CA PRO A 57 8.23 -9.39 -9.42
C PRO A 57 7.94 -9.20 -7.92
N GLU A 58 8.94 -8.80 -7.15
CA GLU A 58 8.83 -8.60 -5.70
C GLU A 58 7.88 -7.43 -5.36
N ALA A 59 7.90 -6.39 -6.19
CA ALA A 59 7.02 -5.23 -6.05
C ALA A 59 5.56 -5.57 -6.37
N ASP A 60 5.32 -6.34 -7.44
CA ASP A 60 3.98 -6.84 -7.78
C ASP A 60 3.44 -7.79 -6.69
N HIS A 61 4.29 -8.69 -6.19
CA HIS A 61 3.92 -9.59 -5.10
C HIS A 61 3.53 -8.82 -3.82
N CYS A 62 4.36 -7.85 -3.42
CA CYS A 62 4.12 -7.00 -2.26
C CYS A 62 2.77 -6.26 -2.37
N LEU A 63 2.52 -5.64 -3.53
CA LEU A 63 1.26 -4.92 -3.77
C LEU A 63 0.04 -5.84 -3.69
N ARG A 64 0.10 -7.03 -4.30
CA ARG A 64 -0.99 -8.01 -4.20
C ARG A 64 -1.20 -8.49 -2.77
N ALA A 65 -0.14 -8.72 -2.01
CA ALA A 65 -0.23 -9.11 -0.60
C ALA A 65 -0.91 -8.01 0.22
N LEU A 66 -0.54 -6.75 -0.03
CA LEU A 66 -1.14 -5.58 0.60
C LEU A 66 -2.63 -5.45 0.33
N GLN A 67 -3.01 -5.53 -0.94
CA GLN A 67 -4.41 -5.46 -1.37
C GLN A 67 -5.24 -6.57 -0.71
N ARG A 68 -4.75 -7.82 -0.68
CA ARG A 68 -5.47 -8.93 -0.01
C ARG A 68 -5.58 -8.73 1.49
N ARG A 69 -4.48 -8.31 2.14
CA ARG A 69 -4.39 -8.19 3.60
C ARG A 69 -5.34 -7.13 4.17
N PHE A 70 -5.57 -6.08 3.39
CA PHE A 70 -6.37 -4.93 3.75
C PHE A 70 -7.67 -4.83 2.94
N ALA A 71 -8.05 -5.83 2.15
CA ALA A 71 -9.29 -5.80 1.36
C ALA A 71 -10.53 -5.55 2.23
N ASP A 72 -10.59 -6.17 3.41
CA ASP A 72 -11.73 -6.09 4.34
C ASP A 72 -11.55 -4.99 5.40
N ARG A 73 -10.41 -4.28 5.36
CA ARG A 73 -10.18 -3.13 6.22
C ARG A 73 -10.37 -1.90 5.36
N HIS A 74 -11.19 -0.94 5.78
CA HIS A 74 -11.31 0.36 5.11
C HIS A 74 -10.02 1.22 5.24
N LEU A 75 -8.85 0.58 5.15
CA LEU A 75 -7.54 1.18 5.23
C LEU A 75 -7.17 1.73 3.85
N PRO A 76 -6.89 3.02 3.71
CA PRO A 76 -6.50 3.58 2.42
C PRO A 76 -5.12 3.04 2.00
N LEU A 77 -5.08 2.40 0.84
CA LEU A 77 -3.86 2.00 0.14
C LEU A 77 -3.68 2.89 -1.09
N ILE A 78 -2.64 3.73 -1.09
CA ILE A 78 -2.33 4.64 -2.20
C ILE A 78 -1.09 4.12 -2.92
N CYS A 79 -1.24 3.78 -4.20
CA CYS A 79 -0.14 3.35 -5.06
C CYS A 79 0.35 4.51 -5.93
N LEU A 80 1.60 4.92 -5.73
CA LEU A 80 2.27 5.93 -6.53
C LEU A 80 2.97 5.24 -7.70
N LEU A 81 2.50 5.50 -8.91
CA LEU A 81 3.06 4.95 -10.14
C LEU A 81 3.79 6.05 -10.91
N ARG A 82 5.05 5.80 -11.27
CA ARG A 82 5.82 6.73 -12.13
C ARG A 82 5.34 6.74 -13.58
N LYS A 83 4.73 5.64 -14.04
CA LYS A 83 4.17 5.48 -15.38
C LYS A 83 2.97 4.55 -15.28
N ALA A 84 1.78 5.07 -15.50
CA ALA A 84 0.56 4.27 -15.54
C ALA A 84 0.32 3.81 -16.98
N THR A 85 0.85 2.65 -17.36
CA THR A 85 0.41 1.97 -18.60
C THR A 85 -0.85 1.16 -18.29
N GLN A 86 -1.73 0.99 -19.28
CA GLN A 86 -2.95 0.18 -19.16
C GLN A 86 -2.65 -1.24 -18.64
N GLU A 87 -1.54 -1.84 -19.07
CA GLU A 87 -1.08 -3.16 -18.58
C GLU A 87 -0.80 -3.17 -17.07
N THR A 88 -0.16 -2.11 -16.54
CA THR A 88 0.15 -1.96 -15.12
C THR A 88 -1.11 -1.81 -14.26
N LEU A 89 -2.18 -1.25 -14.82
CA LEU A 89 -3.47 -1.09 -14.14
C LEU A 89 -4.34 -2.35 -14.24
N GLN A 90 -4.33 -3.06 -15.38
CA GLN A 90 -5.12 -4.28 -15.56
C GLN A 90 -4.58 -5.47 -14.77
N GLY A 91 -3.26 -5.61 -14.63
CA GLY A 91 -2.64 -6.65 -13.79
C GLY A 91 -2.99 -6.54 -12.29
N ASN A 92 -3.44 -5.35 -11.86
CA ASN A 92 -3.79 -5.04 -10.47
C ASN A 92 -5.30 -4.97 -10.19
N ARG A 93 -6.14 -5.30 -11.19
CA ARG A 93 -7.57 -5.54 -10.96
C ARG A 93 -7.74 -6.92 -10.32
N VAL A 94 -7.74 -6.98 -9.00
CA VAL A 94 -8.37 -8.09 -8.26
C VAL A 94 -9.80 -7.69 -7.94
N ASN A 95 -10.74 -8.59 -8.27
CA ASN A 95 -12.20 -8.42 -8.18
C ASN A 95 -12.67 -7.61 -6.98
N ALA A 96 -13.00 -6.34 -7.22
CA ALA A 96 -13.98 -5.65 -6.39
C ALA A 96 -15.36 -6.14 -6.83
N GLY A 97 -15.93 -7.09 -6.09
CA GLY A 97 -17.30 -7.54 -6.30
C GLY A 97 -17.41 -9.04 -6.53
N GLY A 98 -17.82 -9.73 -5.46
CA GLY A 98 -18.16 -11.14 -5.50
C GLY A 98 -18.92 -11.58 -4.25
N ASP A 99 -19.79 -10.74 -3.70
CA ASP A 99 -20.86 -11.23 -2.82
C ASP A 99 -21.90 -11.93 -3.71
N LYS A 100 -21.64 -13.20 -4.00
CA LYS A 100 -22.59 -14.12 -4.60
C LYS A 100 -22.99 -15.14 -3.53
N ASP A 101 -23.63 -14.72 -2.45
CA ASP A 101 -24.42 -15.65 -1.62
C ASP A 101 -25.44 -14.91 -0.74
N ARG A 102 -26.52 -14.44 -1.36
CA ARG A 102 -27.84 -14.32 -0.71
C ARG A 102 -28.95 -14.71 -1.67
N LYS A 103 -29.18 -16.01 -1.82
CA LYS A 103 -30.51 -16.53 -2.16
C LYS A 103 -31.19 -16.92 -0.84
N LEU A 104 -32.26 -16.18 -0.52
CA LEU A 104 -33.35 -16.65 0.34
C LEU A 104 -34.22 -17.62 -0.45
#